data_AF-A0A3B9XFZ7-F1
#
_entry.id   AF-A0A3B9XFZ7-F1
#
_cell.length_a   1.000
_cell.length_b   1.000
_cell.length_c   1.000
_cell.angle_alpha   90.00
_cell.angle_beta   90.00
_cell.angle_gamma   90.00
#
_symmetry.space_group_name_H-M   'P 1'
#
loop_
_entity.id
_entity.type
_entity.pdbx_description
1 polymer ?
#
loop_
_entity_poly.entity_id
_entity_poly.type
_entity_poly.pdbx_seq_one_letter_code
_entity_poly.pdbx_strand_id
1 'polypeptide(L)'
;MKQYKEGVRGIAAPFEKEAIANYKSAIERGFALKGYSEWLIRAHHELFQLDPSQLSYKEEQAAVSSEWDSTSKLLSKDEYKDLKFAVDSNSEANTVREASKLLGKNTEDLGALMALATIHHAKNEPGLSEIILTRALKSSPNEPAIFHNLGIIYLERGDLREALASFEKANELDSKHLPTVQSLASIYLKYFDYKRAYEILKPMKSKIYEGLSRSTTHQLEMANGLGVASANVGENDEALSNYDKVLKVDGQNTSVLLNKTILLAERIKSKDKATEVLNKLKFLADDRDMQQKVRYLEGQISQLKD
;
A
#
# COMPACT_ATOMS: atom_id res chain seq x y z
N MET A 1 2.36 17.50 19.17
CA MET A 1 2.49 16.03 19.29
C MET A 1 1.34 15.38 20.05
N LYS A 2 1.06 15.73 21.31
CA LYS A 2 -0.03 15.07 22.08
C LYS A 2 -1.40 15.19 21.40
N GLN A 3 -1.80 16.40 21.00
CA GLN A 3 -3.06 16.66 20.27
C GLN A 3 -3.13 15.93 18.92
N TYR A 4 -2.00 15.84 18.20
CA TYR A 4 -1.89 15.05 16.97
C TYR A 4 -2.16 13.56 17.25
N LYS A 5 -1.48 12.98 18.25
CA LYS A 5 -1.65 11.57 18.62
C LYS A 5 -3.08 11.25 19.09
N GLU A 6 -3.72 12.18 19.80
CA GLU A 6 -5.12 12.04 20.22
C GLU A 6 -6.09 12.07 19.02
N GLY A 7 -5.91 13.01 18.08
CA GLY A 7 -6.70 13.07 16.85
C GLY A 7 -6.54 11.82 15.99
N VAL A 8 -5.29 11.37 15.80
CA VAL A 8 -4.97 10.14 15.07
C VAL A 8 -5.67 8.92 15.70
N ARG A 9 -5.64 8.78 17.03
CA ARG A 9 -6.30 7.66 17.71
C ARG A 9 -7.82 7.62 17.51
N GLY A 10 -8.47 8.78 17.37
CA GLY A 10 -9.91 8.85 17.12
C GLY A 10 -10.31 8.31 15.75
N ILE A 11 -9.47 8.50 14.75
CA ILE A 11 -9.72 8.11 13.35
C ILE A 11 -9.52 6.59 13.17
N ALA A 12 -8.49 5.99 13.77
CA ALA A 12 -8.16 4.57 13.53
C ALA A 12 -8.95 3.56 14.39
N ALA A 13 -9.57 3.95 15.51
CA ALA A 13 -10.29 3.00 16.38
C ALA A 13 -11.49 2.31 15.70
N PRO A 14 -12.32 3.00 14.88
CA PRO A 14 -13.36 2.36 14.09
C PRO A 14 -12.81 1.37 13.05
N PHE A 15 -11.63 1.66 12.47
CA PHE A 15 -11.00 0.76 11.49
C PHE A 15 -10.73 -0.61 12.09
N GLU A 16 -10.08 -0.66 13.26
CA GLU A 16 -9.70 -1.90 13.92
C GLU A 16 -10.92 -2.77 14.20
N LYS A 17 -12.03 -2.13 14.63
CA LYS A 17 -13.29 -2.82 14.91
C LYS A 17 -13.89 -3.46 13.67
N GLU A 18 -13.89 -2.76 12.53
CA GLU A 18 -14.45 -3.26 11.27
C GLU A 18 -13.56 -4.34 10.64
N ALA A 19 -12.24 -4.18 10.68
CA ALA A 19 -11.28 -5.20 10.23
C ALA A 19 -11.44 -6.52 11.01
N ILE A 20 -11.58 -6.44 12.34
CA ILE A 20 -11.85 -7.61 13.20
C ILE A 20 -13.17 -8.30 12.81
N ALA A 21 -14.22 -7.53 12.51
CA ALA A 21 -15.51 -8.09 12.13
C ALA A 21 -15.47 -8.79 10.76
N ASN A 22 -14.83 -8.16 9.76
CA ASN A 22 -14.66 -8.73 8.42
C ASN A 22 -13.83 -10.02 8.45
N TYR A 23 -12.77 -10.04 9.26
CA TYR A 23 -11.93 -11.22 9.49
C TYR A 23 -12.72 -12.39 10.09
N LYS A 24 -13.55 -12.15 11.11
CA LYS A 24 -14.42 -13.18 11.70
C LYS A 24 -15.40 -13.75 10.68
N SER A 25 -16.02 -12.90 9.86
CA SER A 25 -16.94 -13.34 8.81
C SER A 25 -16.25 -14.17 7.72
N ALA A 26 -15.00 -13.88 7.39
CA ALA A 26 -14.22 -14.69 6.45
C ALA A 26 -13.93 -16.10 6.99
N ILE A 27 -13.60 -16.23 8.28
CA ILE A 27 -13.41 -17.55 8.93
C ILE A 27 -14.71 -18.37 8.91
N GLU A 28 -15.84 -17.75 9.26
CA GLU A 28 -17.16 -18.40 9.31
C GLU A 28 -17.62 -18.94 7.94
N ARG A 29 -17.12 -18.36 6.83
CA ARG A 29 -17.43 -18.80 5.46
C ARG A 29 -16.59 -19.98 4.96
N GLY A 30 -15.72 -20.55 5.80
CA GLY A 30 -15.02 -21.80 5.49
C GLY A 30 -13.85 -21.67 4.52
N PHE A 31 -13.24 -20.49 4.39
CA PHE A 31 -11.96 -20.34 3.71
C PHE A 31 -10.88 -21.11 4.50
N ALA A 32 -10.56 -22.32 4.04
CA ALA A 32 -9.51 -23.16 4.61
C ALA A 32 -8.14 -22.55 4.30
N LEU A 33 -7.63 -21.72 5.20
CA LEU A 33 -6.32 -21.05 5.11
C LEU A 33 -5.15 -21.98 5.45
N LYS A 34 -5.18 -23.23 5.00
CA LYS A 34 -4.02 -24.12 5.13
C LYS A 34 -2.96 -23.70 4.12
N GLY A 35 -2.00 -22.91 4.59
CA GLY A 35 -0.85 -22.42 3.82
C GLY A 35 -0.53 -20.94 3.96
N TYR A 36 -1.19 -20.19 4.85
CA TYR A 36 -1.00 -18.75 5.06
C TYR A 36 -0.88 -18.48 6.57
N SER A 37 0.14 -17.77 7.05
CA SER A 37 0.10 -16.79 8.17
C SER A 37 -0.94 -16.86 9.33
N GLU A 38 -1.50 -18.03 9.66
CA GLU A 38 -2.38 -18.33 10.80
C GLU A 38 -1.67 -18.14 12.16
N TRP A 39 -0.38 -17.80 12.12
CA TRP A 39 0.50 -17.63 13.26
C TRP A 39 0.63 -16.16 13.74
N LEU A 40 0.80 -15.15 12.88
CA LEU A 40 1.11 -13.77 13.32
C LEU A 40 -0.10 -13.01 13.88
N ILE A 41 -1.29 -13.28 13.33
CA ILE A 41 -2.53 -12.60 13.71
C ILE A 41 -3.11 -13.22 14.98
N ARG A 42 -2.91 -14.53 15.20
CA ARG A 42 -3.20 -15.17 16.50
C ARG A 42 -2.32 -14.60 17.61
N ALA A 43 -1.07 -14.22 17.29
CA ALA A 43 -0.10 -13.67 18.23
C ALA A 43 -0.38 -12.21 18.65
N HIS A 44 -0.90 -11.34 17.77
CA HIS A 44 -1.24 -9.95 18.17
C HIS A 44 -2.38 -9.88 19.21
N HIS A 45 -3.17 -10.95 19.30
CA HIS A 45 -4.26 -11.10 20.25
C HIS A 45 -3.82 -11.87 21.53
N GLU A 46 -2.65 -12.51 21.55
CA GLU A 46 -1.99 -12.91 22.80
C GLU A 46 -1.00 -11.83 23.26
N LEU A 47 -1.56 -10.78 23.86
CA LEU A 47 -1.02 -10.32 25.14
C LEU A 47 0.44 -9.85 25.13
N PHE A 48 0.69 -8.58 24.80
CA PHE A 48 1.45 -7.73 25.70
C PHE A 48 2.88 -8.15 26.16
N GLN A 49 3.60 -9.07 25.50
CA GLN A 49 4.95 -9.48 25.93
C GLN A 49 5.78 -10.02 24.75
N LEU A 50 6.55 -9.17 24.06
CA LEU A 50 7.97 -9.36 23.66
C LEU A 50 8.43 -8.43 22.52
N ASP A 51 9.76 -8.32 22.43
CA ASP A 51 10.64 -7.31 21.81
C ASP A 51 10.49 -7.13 20.27
N PRO A 52 10.28 -5.88 19.78
CA PRO A 52 10.24 -5.51 18.35
C PRO A 52 11.47 -5.89 17.51
N SER A 53 12.62 -6.19 18.13
CA SER A 53 13.89 -6.49 17.43
C SER A 53 13.90 -7.79 16.60
N GLN A 54 12.87 -8.65 16.75
CA GLN A 54 12.74 -9.93 16.01
C GLN A 54 11.93 -9.79 14.70
N LEU A 55 11.31 -8.64 14.44
CA LEU A 55 10.56 -8.38 13.20
C LEU A 55 11.49 -7.80 12.14
N SER A 56 12.16 -8.68 11.40
CA SER A 56 12.91 -8.31 10.20
C SER A 56 11.93 -7.93 9.07
N TYR A 57 11.47 -6.69 9.06
CA TYR A 57 10.79 -6.02 7.92
C TYR A 57 11.78 -5.74 6.77
N LYS A 58 12.64 -6.70 6.41
CA LYS A 58 13.70 -6.50 5.40
C LYS A 58 13.31 -6.86 3.97
N GLU A 59 12.21 -7.59 3.74
CA GLU A 59 11.98 -8.18 2.41
C GLU A 59 11.07 -7.36 1.48
N GLU A 60 10.52 -6.22 1.92
CA GLU A 60 9.76 -5.30 1.05
C GLU A 60 10.28 -3.84 1.12
N GLN A 61 11.54 -3.62 1.49
CA GLN A 61 12.16 -2.29 1.37
C GLN A 61 12.63 -1.97 -0.07
N ALA A 62 12.46 -2.92 -1.00
CA ALA A 62 12.95 -2.80 -2.37
C ALA A 62 11.84 -2.39 -3.36
N ALA A 63 11.26 -1.18 -3.21
CA ALA A 63 10.63 -0.44 -4.32
C ALA A 63 10.10 0.96 -3.91
N VAL A 64 10.70 1.66 -2.93
CA VAL A 64 10.47 3.12 -2.80
C VAL A 64 11.33 3.83 -3.85
N SER A 65 11.06 3.57 -5.13
CA SER A 65 11.74 4.21 -6.25
C SER A 65 10.75 5.05 -7.06
N SER A 66 10.87 6.35 -6.80
CA SER A 66 10.96 7.46 -7.76
C SER A 66 9.75 7.98 -8.55
N GLU A 67 8.57 7.37 -8.56
CA GLU A 67 7.38 8.02 -9.20
C GLU A 67 6.31 8.50 -8.22
N TRP A 68 6.28 7.96 -7.00
CA TRP A 68 5.25 8.24 -5.99
C TRP A 68 5.82 8.70 -4.66
N ASP A 69 7.00 9.32 -4.65
CA ASP A 69 7.51 9.98 -3.43
C ASP A 69 6.73 11.28 -3.21
N SER A 70 6.03 11.37 -2.07
CA SER A 70 5.29 12.56 -1.62
C SER A 70 6.17 13.81 -1.65
N THR A 71 7.47 13.64 -1.40
CA THR A 71 8.50 14.68 -1.36
C THR A 71 8.90 15.11 -2.77
N SER A 72 9.01 14.17 -3.73
CA SER A 72 9.46 14.44 -5.09
C SER A 72 8.57 15.44 -5.83
N LYS A 73 7.25 15.38 -5.66
CA LYS A 73 6.32 16.37 -6.25
C LYS A 73 6.49 17.75 -5.62
N LEU A 74 6.69 17.82 -4.30
CA LEU A 74 6.93 19.09 -3.61
C LEU A 74 8.23 19.73 -4.10
N LEU A 75 9.27 18.92 -4.28
CA LEU A 75 10.59 19.35 -4.74
C LEU A 75 10.69 19.56 -6.26
N SER A 76 9.59 19.43 -7.02
CA SER A 76 9.61 19.65 -8.47
C SER A 76 9.68 21.13 -8.87
N LYS A 77 9.53 22.06 -7.92
CA LYS A 77 9.65 23.49 -8.19
C LYS A 77 11.10 23.87 -8.47
N ASP A 78 11.32 24.83 -9.36
CA ASP A 78 12.66 25.28 -9.76
C ASP A 78 13.54 25.70 -8.58
N GLU A 79 12.95 26.31 -7.56
CA GLU A 79 13.65 26.73 -6.33
C GLU A 79 14.27 25.55 -5.54
N TYR A 80 13.75 24.34 -5.71
CA TYR A 80 14.21 23.12 -5.05
C TYR A 80 15.04 22.22 -5.95
N LYS A 81 15.39 22.62 -7.18
CA LYS A 81 16.08 21.76 -8.14
C LYS A 81 17.36 21.10 -7.58
N ASP A 82 18.20 21.89 -6.92
CA ASP A 82 19.46 21.39 -6.33
C ASP A 82 19.19 20.46 -5.13
N LEU A 83 18.17 20.79 -4.33
CA LEU A 83 17.74 19.96 -3.20
C LEU A 83 17.15 18.63 -3.69
N LYS A 84 16.33 18.66 -4.74
CA LYS A 84 15.77 17.48 -5.39
C LYS A 84 16.89 16.57 -5.89
N PHE A 85 17.86 17.13 -6.61
CA PHE A 85 19.01 16.36 -7.09
C PHE A 85 19.81 15.72 -5.92
N ALA A 86 19.95 16.43 -4.81
CA ALA A 86 20.61 15.90 -3.62
C ALA A 86 19.84 14.72 -2.97
N VAL A 87 18.51 14.81 -2.89
CA VAL A 87 17.64 13.74 -2.39
C VAL A 87 17.63 12.55 -3.34
N ASP A 88 17.46 12.78 -4.65
CA ASP A 88 17.43 11.75 -5.68
C ASP A 88 18.76 10.97 -5.76
N SER A 89 19.88 11.62 -5.41
CA SER A 89 21.20 10.97 -5.30
C SER A 89 21.44 10.26 -3.96
N ASN A 90 20.45 10.23 -3.05
CA ASN A 90 20.51 9.66 -1.71
C ASN A 90 21.74 10.14 -0.90
N SER A 91 22.16 11.38 -1.17
CA SER A 91 23.34 12.00 -0.55
C SER A 91 22.90 12.85 0.62
N GLU A 92 23.14 12.35 1.83
CA GLU A 92 22.86 13.09 3.07
C GLU A 92 23.63 14.40 3.14
N ALA A 93 24.94 14.36 2.88
CA ALA A 93 25.78 15.54 2.93
C ALA A 93 25.29 16.65 1.98
N ASN A 94 24.91 16.29 0.74
CA ASN A 94 24.38 17.26 -0.21
C ASN A 94 22.98 17.73 0.21
N THR A 95 22.12 16.83 0.69
CA THR A 95 20.76 17.17 1.11
C THR A 95 20.78 18.15 2.28
N VAL A 96 21.60 17.87 3.30
CA VAL A 96 21.80 18.76 4.45
C VAL A 96 22.36 20.11 4.01
N ARG A 97 23.33 20.12 3.09
CA ARG A 97 23.91 21.38 2.58
C ARG A 97 22.88 22.24 1.86
N GLU A 98 22.13 21.67 0.92
CA GLU A 98 21.14 22.42 0.14
C GLU A 98 19.93 22.81 1.00
N ALA A 99 19.44 21.93 1.87
CA ALA A 99 18.38 22.23 2.83
C ALA A 99 18.81 23.35 3.80
N SER A 100 20.06 23.37 4.27
CA SER A 100 20.56 24.41 5.17
C SER A 100 20.55 25.80 4.53
N LYS A 101 20.82 25.92 3.22
CA LYS A 101 20.74 27.21 2.51
C LYS A 101 19.31 27.76 2.51
N LEU A 102 18.32 26.90 2.32
CA LEU A 102 16.91 27.27 2.31
C LEU A 102 16.44 27.61 3.74
N LEU A 103 16.82 26.78 4.71
CA LEU A 103 16.51 26.99 6.12
C LEU A 103 17.16 28.25 6.71
N GLY A 104 18.31 28.66 6.19
CA GLY A 104 18.96 29.93 6.55
C GLY A 104 18.19 31.17 6.10
N LYS A 105 17.34 31.05 5.06
CA LYS A 105 16.47 32.13 4.58
C LYS A 105 15.08 32.06 5.23
N ASN A 106 14.55 30.86 5.36
CA ASN A 106 13.27 30.57 6.00
C ASN A 106 13.41 29.31 6.85
N THR A 107 13.42 29.47 8.17
CA THR A 107 13.58 28.35 9.11
C THR A 107 12.44 27.34 9.06
N GLU A 108 11.34 27.65 8.39
CA GLU A 108 10.16 26.79 8.26
C GLU A 108 9.92 26.35 6.81
N ASP A 109 10.94 26.44 5.96
CA ASP A 109 10.87 26.01 4.57
C ASP A 109 10.44 24.54 4.46
N LEU A 110 9.24 24.33 3.88
CA LEU A 110 8.62 23.02 3.82
C LEU A 110 9.42 22.05 2.94
N GLY A 111 9.92 22.50 1.80
CA GLY A 111 10.71 21.66 0.90
C GLY A 111 11.99 21.15 1.57
N ALA A 112 12.71 22.04 2.23
CA ALA A 112 13.92 21.71 2.98
C ALA A 112 13.64 20.75 4.15
N LEU A 113 12.59 21.00 4.94
CA LEU A 113 12.21 20.11 6.05
C LEU A 113 11.77 18.73 5.55
N MET A 114 10.98 18.66 4.47
CA MET A 114 10.57 17.39 3.89
C MET A 114 11.75 16.60 3.31
N ALA A 115 12.66 17.26 2.60
CA ALA A 115 13.88 16.63 2.10
C ALA A 115 14.77 16.06 3.21
N LEU A 116 14.94 16.81 4.31
CA LEU A 116 15.68 16.33 5.48
C LEU A 116 14.97 15.13 6.13
N ALA A 117 13.66 15.18 6.30
CA ALA A 117 12.90 14.05 6.82
C ALA A 117 13.07 12.80 5.96
N THR A 118 13.00 12.94 4.64
CA THR A 118 13.15 11.84 3.67
C THR A 118 14.55 11.23 3.70
N ILE A 119 15.60 12.05 3.75
CA ILE A 119 16.97 11.50 3.78
C ILE A 119 17.27 10.81 5.11
N HIS A 120 16.84 11.37 6.25
CA HIS A 120 17.02 10.72 7.55
C HIS A 120 16.19 9.43 7.68
N HIS A 121 15.01 9.38 7.06
CA HIS A 121 14.26 8.14 6.91
C HIS A 121 15.08 7.09 6.12
N ALA A 122 15.62 7.47 4.96
CA ALA A 122 16.45 6.60 4.13
C ALA A 122 17.76 6.15 4.81
N LYS A 123 18.25 6.89 5.81
CA LYS A 123 19.39 6.50 6.66
C LYS A 123 19.01 5.64 7.86
N ASN A 124 17.77 5.17 7.94
CA ASN A 124 17.25 4.37 9.06
C ASN A 124 17.30 5.17 10.39
N GLU A 125 17.01 6.46 10.31
CA GLU A 125 16.90 7.38 11.46
C GLU A 125 15.44 7.89 11.61
N PRO A 126 14.45 6.99 11.76
CA PRO A 126 13.02 7.37 11.73
C PRO A 126 12.61 8.28 12.89
N GLY A 127 13.36 8.29 14.00
CA GLY A 127 13.13 9.21 15.12
C GLY A 127 13.44 10.67 14.76
N LEU A 128 14.55 10.90 14.06
CA LEU A 128 14.94 12.24 13.60
C LEU A 128 13.99 12.71 12.50
N SER A 129 13.64 11.82 11.57
CA SER A 129 12.64 12.09 10.53
C SER A 129 11.30 12.54 11.14
N GLU A 130 10.78 11.85 12.17
CA GLU A 130 9.54 12.23 12.86
C GLU A 130 9.63 13.62 13.52
N ILE A 131 10.76 13.95 14.15
CA ILE A 131 10.98 15.28 14.75
C ILE A 131 10.93 16.37 13.68
N ILE A 132 11.58 16.15 12.55
CA ILE A 132 11.64 17.09 11.43
C ILE A 132 10.24 17.26 10.80
N LEU A 133 9.51 16.16 10.58
CA LEU A 133 8.12 16.21 10.09
C LEU A 133 7.19 16.91 11.09
N THR A 134 7.38 16.71 12.39
CA THR A 134 6.62 17.42 13.42
C THR A 134 6.88 18.92 13.40
N ARG A 135 8.11 19.33 13.04
CA ARG A 135 8.42 20.75 12.81
C ARG A 135 7.75 21.26 11.54
N ALA A 136 7.83 20.53 10.43
CA ALA A 136 7.15 20.89 9.18
C ALA A 136 5.63 21.03 9.37
N LEU A 137 5.04 20.19 10.23
CA LEU A 137 3.61 20.22 10.52
C LEU A 137 3.17 21.50 11.24
N LYS A 138 4.06 22.15 12.01
CA LYS A 138 3.72 23.40 12.71
C LYS A 138 3.50 24.56 11.74
N SER A 139 4.31 24.65 10.69
CA SER A 139 4.21 25.69 9.68
C SER A 139 3.23 25.34 8.56
N SER A 140 3.07 24.05 8.27
CA SER A 140 2.22 23.54 7.18
C SER A 140 1.24 22.47 7.68
N PRO A 141 0.26 22.81 8.54
CA PRO A 141 -0.62 21.84 9.20
C PRO A 141 -1.56 21.07 8.27
N ASN A 142 -1.70 21.52 7.02
CA ASN A 142 -2.62 20.96 6.02
C ASN A 142 -1.87 20.32 4.84
N GLU A 143 -0.57 20.06 4.95
CA GLU A 143 0.22 19.43 3.89
C GLU A 143 0.07 17.89 3.94
N PRO A 144 -0.59 17.24 2.95
CA PRO A 144 -0.82 15.80 2.95
C PRO A 144 0.47 14.96 3.01
N ALA A 145 1.54 15.43 2.37
CA ALA A 145 2.82 14.72 2.31
C ALA A 145 3.43 14.51 3.71
N ILE A 146 3.24 15.44 4.64
CA ILE A 146 3.73 15.31 6.02
C ILE A 146 3.05 14.14 6.72
N PHE A 147 1.72 14.09 6.66
CA PHE A 147 0.94 13.02 7.28
C PHE A 147 1.21 11.67 6.63
N HIS A 148 1.41 11.63 5.31
CA HIS A 148 1.84 10.42 4.62
C HIS A 148 3.19 9.91 5.15
N ASN A 149 4.20 10.77 5.23
CA ASN A 149 5.54 10.37 5.69
C ASN A 149 5.53 9.96 7.17
N LEU A 150 4.73 10.63 8.01
CA LEU A 150 4.49 10.18 9.39
C LEU A 150 3.82 8.80 9.42
N GLY A 151 2.85 8.55 8.52
CA GLY A 151 2.20 7.25 8.38
C GLY A 151 3.19 6.13 8.02
N ILE A 152 4.12 6.39 7.11
CA ILE A 152 5.19 5.43 6.77
C ILE A 152 6.05 5.12 8.00
N ILE A 153 6.52 6.14 8.72
CA ILE A 153 7.32 5.97 9.94
C ILE A 153 6.59 5.13 10.98
N TYR A 154 5.30 5.38 11.20
CA TYR A 154 4.51 4.59 12.15
C TYR A 154 4.33 3.15 11.68
N LEU A 155 4.12 2.94 10.37
CA LEU A 155 3.97 1.60 9.82
C LEU A 155 5.25 0.77 9.98
N GLU A 156 6.42 1.37 9.73
CA GLU A 156 7.73 0.72 9.90
C GLU A 156 8.03 0.35 11.35
N ARG A 157 7.50 1.12 12.32
CA ARG A 157 7.61 0.81 13.75
C ARG A 157 6.60 -0.24 14.23
N GLY A 158 5.68 -0.67 13.37
CA GLY A 158 4.59 -1.58 13.72
C GLY A 158 3.39 -0.90 14.38
N ASP A 159 3.38 0.44 14.46
CA ASP A 159 2.29 1.25 15.02
C ASP A 159 1.17 1.41 13.98
N LEU A 160 0.51 0.29 13.61
CA LEU A 160 -0.48 0.24 12.52
C LEU A 160 -1.62 1.24 12.69
N ARG A 161 -2.08 1.43 13.93
CA ARG A 161 -3.17 2.36 14.25
C ARG A 161 -2.79 3.80 13.96
N GLU A 162 -1.63 4.22 14.43
CA GLU A 162 -1.08 5.55 14.20
C GLU A 162 -0.75 5.78 12.71
N ALA A 163 -0.29 4.74 12.01
CA ALA A 163 -0.03 4.78 10.58
C ALA A 163 -1.31 5.05 9.78
N LEU A 164 -2.35 4.23 10.01
CA LEU A 164 -3.65 4.36 9.35
C LEU A 164 -4.24 5.74 9.51
N ALA A 165 -4.30 6.24 10.74
CA ALA A 165 -4.89 7.54 10.96
C ALA A 165 -4.05 8.70 10.42
N SER A 166 -2.72 8.55 10.32
CA SER A 166 -1.88 9.52 9.62
C SER A 166 -2.18 9.49 8.11
N PHE A 167 -2.30 8.32 7.50
CA PHE A 167 -2.67 8.21 6.09
C PHE A 167 -4.12 8.68 5.81
N GLU A 168 -5.08 8.34 6.66
CA GLU A 168 -6.47 8.83 6.55
C GLU A 168 -6.49 10.36 6.63
N LYS A 169 -5.69 10.95 7.52
CA LYS A 169 -5.56 12.41 7.58
C LYS A 169 -4.95 13.00 6.30
N ALA A 170 -3.93 12.36 5.73
CA ALA A 170 -3.40 12.76 4.43
C ALA A 170 -4.47 12.69 3.32
N ASN A 171 -5.29 11.64 3.32
CA ASN A 171 -6.37 11.44 2.35
C ASN A 171 -7.55 12.42 2.55
N GLU A 172 -7.85 12.82 3.79
CA GLU A 172 -8.81 13.90 4.08
C GLU A 172 -8.36 15.23 3.48
N LEU A 173 -7.05 15.52 3.54
CA LEU A 173 -6.48 16.77 3.04
C LEU A 173 -6.36 16.78 1.51
N ASP A 174 -5.95 15.66 0.90
CA ASP A 174 -5.94 15.47 -0.54
C ASP A 174 -6.29 14.01 -0.90
N SER A 175 -7.55 13.79 -1.27
CA SER A 175 -8.05 12.47 -1.67
C SER A 175 -7.48 11.98 -3.00
N LYS A 176 -6.68 12.81 -3.69
CA LYS A 176 -6.01 12.49 -4.95
C LYS A 176 -4.50 12.33 -4.77
N HIS A 177 -4.00 12.36 -3.53
CA HIS A 177 -2.61 12.11 -3.18
C HIS A 177 -2.31 10.61 -3.30
N LEU A 178 -1.80 10.24 -4.48
CA LEU A 178 -1.61 8.84 -4.88
C LEU A 178 -0.73 8.01 -3.94
N PRO A 179 0.39 8.53 -3.39
CA PRO A 179 1.19 7.76 -2.44
C PRO A 179 0.35 7.34 -1.22
N THR A 180 -0.48 8.25 -0.71
CA THR A 180 -1.39 7.95 0.41
C THR A 180 -2.48 6.97 0.02
N VAL A 181 -3.11 7.15 -1.15
CA VAL A 181 -4.14 6.21 -1.60
C VAL A 181 -3.56 4.80 -1.76
N GLN A 182 -2.35 4.68 -2.30
CA GLN A 182 -1.65 3.40 -2.43
C GLN A 182 -1.37 2.77 -1.06
N SER A 183 -0.85 3.52 -0.09
CA SER A 183 -0.61 3.01 1.26
C SER A 183 -1.90 2.56 1.95
N LEU A 184 -2.96 3.38 1.91
CA LEU A 184 -4.26 3.02 2.49
C LEU A 184 -4.86 1.79 1.81
N ALA A 185 -4.88 1.76 0.48
CA ALA A 185 -5.39 0.64 -0.29
C ALA A 185 -4.64 -0.66 0.04
N SER A 186 -3.31 -0.61 0.11
CA SER A 186 -2.48 -1.77 0.47
C SER A 186 -2.82 -2.28 1.86
N ILE A 187 -2.95 -1.39 2.86
CA ILE A 187 -3.35 -1.77 4.21
C ILE A 187 -4.76 -2.36 4.21
N TYR A 188 -5.73 -1.70 3.56
CA TYR A 188 -7.12 -2.16 3.50
C TYR A 188 -7.23 -3.54 2.83
N LEU A 189 -6.53 -3.77 1.72
CA LEU A 189 -6.48 -5.07 1.05
C LEU A 189 -5.83 -6.15 1.91
N LYS A 190 -4.71 -5.83 2.57
CA LYS A 190 -3.98 -6.74 3.46
C LYS A 190 -4.83 -7.17 4.67
N TYR A 191 -5.68 -6.29 5.17
CA TYR A 191 -6.57 -6.55 6.31
C TYR A 191 -8.03 -6.80 5.89
N PHE A 192 -8.27 -7.17 4.64
CA PHE A 192 -9.57 -7.61 4.12
C PHE A 192 -10.71 -6.58 4.20
N ASP A 193 -10.38 -5.30 4.37
CA ASP A 193 -11.35 -4.21 4.24
C ASP A 193 -11.55 -3.82 2.79
N TYR A 194 -12.17 -4.74 2.05
CA TYR A 194 -12.39 -4.57 0.62
C TYR A 194 -13.32 -3.41 0.30
N LYS A 195 -14.22 -3.06 1.22
CA LYS A 195 -15.13 -1.93 1.06
C LYS A 195 -14.36 -0.62 1.03
N ARG A 196 -13.53 -0.35 2.05
CA ARG A 196 -12.74 0.88 2.09
C ARG A 196 -11.63 0.90 1.03
N ALA A 197 -11.05 -0.27 0.71
CA ALA A 197 -10.15 -0.39 -0.43
C ALA A 197 -10.83 0.02 -1.74
N TYR A 198 -12.07 -0.43 -1.98
CA TYR A 198 -12.82 -0.06 -3.18
C TYR A 198 -13.18 1.43 -3.21
N GLU A 199 -13.67 1.97 -2.08
CA GLU A 199 -14.05 3.37 -1.95
C GLU A 199 -12.88 4.34 -2.22
N ILE A 200 -11.65 3.99 -1.82
CA ILE A 200 -10.48 4.83 -2.04
C ILE A 200 -9.84 4.64 -3.43
N LEU A 201 -9.87 3.42 -3.98
CA LEU A 201 -9.26 3.13 -5.29
C LEU A 201 -10.15 3.54 -6.47
N LYS A 202 -11.47 3.38 -6.36
CA LYS A 202 -12.41 3.63 -7.47
C LYS A 202 -12.30 5.05 -8.04
N PRO A 203 -12.23 6.13 -7.24
CA PRO A 203 -12.07 7.49 -7.76
C PRO A 203 -10.73 7.71 -8.49
N MET A 204 -9.71 6.90 -8.17
CA MET A 204 -8.37 7.01 -8.74
C MET A 204 -8.20 6.26 -10.07
N LYS A 205 -9.25 5.58 -10.54
CA LYS A 205 -9.24 4.76 -11.75
C LYS A 205 -8.59 5.44 -12.97
N SER A 206 -8.93 6.70 -13.25
CA SER A 206 -8.34 7.43 -14.38
C SER A 206 -6.82 7.55 -14.26
N LYS A 207 -6.30 7.82 -13.06
CA LYS A 207 -4.86 7.98 -12.82
C LYS A 207 -4.14 6.64 -12.77
N ILE A 208 -4.78 5.60 -12.21
CA ILE A 208 -4.23 4.24 -12.17
C ILE A 208 -3.98 3.72 -13.60
N TYR A 209 -4.87 4.05 -14.55
CA TYR A 209 -4.75 3.58 -15.93
C TYR A 209 -4.04 4.56 -16.87
N GLU A 210 -3.65 5.74 -16.39
CA GLU A 210 -2.94 6.74 -17.19
C GLU A 210 -1.50 6.30 -17.44
N GLY A 211 -1.14 6.10 -18.71
CA GLY A 211 0.21 5.68 -19.09
C GLY A 211 0.56 4.23 -18.68
N LEU A 212 -0.43 3.42 -18.31
CA LEU A 212 -0.21 2.07 -17.79
C LEU A 212 0.63 1.22 -18.75
N SER A 213 1.74 0.69 -18.25
CA SER A 213 2.68 -0.13 -19.01
C SER A 213 3.33 -1.21 -18.12
N ARG A 214 4.19 -2.06 -18.67
CA ARG A 214 4.91 -3.07 -17.87
C ARG A 214 5.89 -2.45 -16.86
N SER A 215 6.39 -1.24 -17.11
CA SER A 215 7.35 -0.57 -16.22
C SER A 215 6.69 0.19 -15.08
N THR A 216 5.37 0.38 -15.11
CA THR A 216 4.62 1.11 -14.08
C THR A 216 4.15 0.16 -12.98
N THR A 217 5.08 -0.49 -12.27
CA THR A 217 4.78 -1.57 -11.30
C THR A 217 3.76 -1.15 -10.24
N HIS A 218 3.90 0.04 -9.63
CA HIS A 218 2.95 0.52 -8.62
C HIS A 218 1.53 0.74 -9.18
N GLN A 219 1.40 1.23 -10.42
CA GLN A 219 0.09 1.37 -11.05
C GLN A 219 -0.54 0.01 -11.34
N LEU A 220 0.26 -0.99 -11.75
CA LEU A 220 -0.21 -2.37 -11.94
C LEU A 220 -0.71 -2.97 -10.62
N GLU A 221 0.01 -2.74 -9.52
CA GLU A 221 -0.40 -3.15 -8.18
C GLU A 221 -1.71 -2.49 -7.75
N MET A 222 -1.84 -1.17 -7.93
CA MET A 222 -3.08 -0.45 -7.64
C MET A 222 -4.25 -0.93 -8.51
N ALA A 223 -4.01 -1.21 -9.79
CA ALA A 223 -5.02 -1.76 -10.71
C ALA A 223 -5.46 -3.17 -10.30
N ASN A 224 -4.52 -4.03 -9.91
CA ASN A 224 -4.80 -5.35 -9.36
C ASN A 224 -5.59 -5.23 -8.05
N GLY A 225 -5.17 -4.34 -7.15
CA GLY A 225 -5.85 -4.03 -5.90
C GLY A 225 -7.29 -3.56 -6.11
N LEU A 226 -7.53 -2.71 -7.11
CA LEU A 226 -8.88 -2.27 -7.47
C LEU A 226 -9.71 -3.46 -7.99
N GLY A 227 -9.11 -4.36 -8.77
CA GLY A 227 -9.74 -5.61 -9.20
C GLY A 227 -10.15 -6.49 -8.01
N VAL A 228 -9.24 -6.71 -7.06
CA VAL A 228 -9.49 -7.49 -5.83
C VAL A 228 -10.58 -6.86 -4.98
N ALA A 229 -10.53 -5.54 -4.78
CA ALA A 229 -11.55 -4.81 -4.01
C ALA A 229 -12.92 -4.90 -4.70
N SER A 230 -12.98 -4.63 -6.01
CA SER A 230 -14.20 -4.73 -6.84
C SER A 230 -14.82 -6.12 -6.75
N ALA A 231 -14.00 -7.17 -6.92
CA ALA A 231 -14.46 -8.56 -6.83
C ALA A 231 -15.13 -8.78 -5.48
N ASN A 232 -14.50 -8.34 -4.38
CA ASN A 232 -14.97 -8.61 -3.03
C ASN A 232 -16.20 -7.82 -2.62
N VAL A 233 -16.43 -6.63 -3.17
CA VAL A 233 -17.68 -5.88 -2.98
C VAL A 233 -18.81 -6.34 -3.91
N GLY A 234 -18.56 -7.33 -4.78
CA GLY A 234 -19.57 -7.94 -5.67
C GLY A 234 -19.61 -7.37 -7.08
N GLU A 235 -18.74 -6.39 -7.39
CA GLU A 235 -18.61 -5.75 -8.70
C GLU A 235 -17.75 -6.62 -9.64
N ASN A 236 -18.25 -7.82 -9.96
CA ASN A 236 -17.50 -8.87 -10.67
C ASN A 236 -17.08 -8.45 -12.09
N ASP A 237 -17.94 -7.74 -12.83
CA ASP A 237 -17.64 -7.28 -14.19
C ASP A 237 -16.54 -6.21 -14.19
N GLU A 238 -16.59 -5.31 -13.20
CA GLU A 238 -15.54 -4.31 -13.00
C GLU A 238 -14.21 -4.99 -12.63
N ALA A 239 -14.24 -5.99 -11.74
CA ALA A 239 -13.06 -6.76 -11.38
C ALA A 239 -12.41 -7.44 -12.59
N LEU A 240 -13.20 -8.13 -13.43
CA LEU A 240 -12.71 -8.72 -14.67
C LEU A 240 -12.09 -7.67 -15.59
N SER A 241 -12.76 -6.53 -15.78
CA SER A 241 -12.24 -5.43 -16.61
C SER A 241 -10.89 -4.92 -16.10
N ASN A 242 -10.74 -4.76 -14.78
CA ASN A 242 -9.50 -4.31 -14.18
C ASN A 242 -8.37 -5.33 -14.37
N TYR A 243 -8.64 -6.62 -14.19
CA TYR A 243 -7.67 -7.69 -14.44
C TYR A 243 -7.27 -7.76 -15.93
N ASP A 244 -8.23 -7.67 -16.84
CA ASP A 244 -7.97 -7.71 -18.28
C ASP A 244 -7.09 -6.55 -18.76
N LYS A 245 -7.28 -5.36 -18.20
CA LYS A 245 -6.40 -4.21 -18.51
C LYS A 245 -4.97 -4.45 -18.06
N VAL A 246 -4.76 -5.03 -16.87
CA VAL A 246 -3.42 -5.38 -16.41
C VAL A 246 -2.81 -6.48 -17.27
N LEU A 247 -3.56 -7.55 -17.56
CA LEU A 247 -3.07 -8.67 -18.39
C LEU A 247 -2.82 -8.28 -19.86
N LYS A 248 -3.48 -7.23 -20.36
CA LYS A 248 -3.22 -6.69 -21.70
C LYS A 248 -1.81 -6.09 -21.80
N VAL A 249 -1.35 -5.41 -20.74
CA VAL A 249 0.00 -4.82 -20.70
C VAL A 249 1.03 -5.83 -20.20
N ASP A 250 0.70 -6.58 -19.15
CA ASP A 250 1.53 -7.61 -18.52
C ASP A 250 0.79 -8.95 -18.46
N GLY A 251 0.80 -9.68 -19.58
CA GLY A 251 0.15 -10.99 -19.68
C GLY A 251 0.77 -12.10 -18.84
N GLN A 252 1.92 -11.84 -18.21
CA GLN A 252 2.61 -12.79 -17.33
C GLN A 252 2.45 -12.47 -15.84
N ASN A 253 1.59 -11.50 -15.51
CA ASN A 253 1.35 -11.12 -14.12
C ASN A 253 0.64 -12.25 -13.34
N THR A 254 1.42 -13.08 -12.65
CA THR A 254 0.93 -14.29 -11.94
C THR A 254 -0.08 -13.93 -10.85
N SER A 255 0.11 -12.82 -10.15
CA SER A 255 -0.82 -12.32 -9.14
C SER A 255 -2.19 -12.00 -9.71
N VAL A 256 -2.25 -11.33 -10.86
CA VAL A 256 -3.53 -10.99 -11.52
C VAL A 256 -4.17 -12.22 -12.15
N LEU A 257 -3.38 -13.11 -12.76
CA LEU A 257 -3.89 -14.40 -13.27
C LEU A 257 -4.51 -15.24 -12.16
N LEU A 258 -3.88 -15.30 -10.99
CA LEU A 258 -4.40 -15.98 -9.80
C LEU A 258 -5.74 -15.36 -9.36
N ASN A 259 -5.76 -14.04 -9.14
CA ASN A 259 -6.96 -13.34 -8.68
C ASN A 259 -8.13 -13.46 -9.67
N LYS A 260 -7.86 -13.35 -10.97
CA LYS A 260 -8.86 -13.55 -12.02
C LYS A 260 -9.39 -14.98 -12.04
N THR A 261 -8.52 -15.97 -11.85
CA THR A 261 -8.92 -17.38 -11.78
C THR A 261 -9.84 -17.64 -10.58
N ILE A 262 -9.49 -17.12 -9.40
CA ILE A 262 -10.33 -17.20 -8.19
C ILE A 262 -11.71 -16.58 -8.45
N LEU A 263 -11.76 -15.37 -9.02
CA LEU A 263 -13.03 -14.72 -9.34
C LEU A 263 -13.91 -15.56 -10.26
N LEU A 264 -13.32 -16.11 -11.34
CA LEU A 264 -14.02 -16.94 -12.32
C LEU A 264 -14.54 -18.25 -11.73
N ALA A 265 -13.74 -18.89 -10.87
CA ALA A 265 -14.07 -20.17 -10.25
C ALA A 265 -15.07 -20.03 -9.10
N GLU A 266 -14.90 -19.03 -8.24
CA GLU A 266 -15.63 -18.95 -6.97
C GLU A 266 -16.90 -18.10 -7.04
N ARG A 267 -16.89 -16.99 -7.80
CA ARG A 267 -18.03 -16.06 -7.85
C ARG A 267 -18.83 -16.19 -9.14
N ILE A 268 -18.14 -16.19 -10.27
CA ILE A 268 -18.79 -16.26 -11.59
C ILE A 268 -19.20 -17.70 -11.93
N LYS A 269 -18.52 -18.70 -11.36
CA LYS A 269 -18.76 -20.13 -11.58
C LYS A 269 -18.62 -20.55 -13.06
N SER A 270 -17.74 -19.91 -13.82
CA SER A 270 -17.49 -20.22 -15.23
C SER A 270 -16.29 -21.15 -15.37
N LYS A 271 -16.54 -22.46 -15.45
CA LYS A 271 -15.49 -23.49 -15.53
C LYS A 271 -14.52 -23.31 -16.70
N ASP A 272 -15.04 -23.06 -17.90
CA ASP A 272 -14.21 -22.92 -19.11
C ASP A 272 -13.22 -21.76 -18.99
N LYS A 273 -13.74 -20.57 -18.68
CA LYS A 273 -12.92 -19.36 -18.50
C LYS A 273 -11.92 -19.52 -17.36
N ALA A 274 -12.33 -20.12 -16.24
CA ALA A 274 -11.43 -20.35 -15.10
C ALA A 274 -10.28 -21.29 -15.50
N THR A 275 -10.59 -22.37 -16.23
CA THR A 275 -9.60 -23.34 -16.73
C THR A 275 -8.62 -22.68 -17.71
N GLU A 276 -9.11 -21.84 -18.61
CA GLU A 276 -8.26 -21.12 -19.58
C GLU A 276 -7.21 -20.25 -18.87
N VAL A 277 -7.64 -19.45 -17.88
CA VAL A 277 -6.74 -18.56 -17.14
C VAL A 277 -5.80 -19.36 -16.23
N LEU A 278 -6.29 -20.42 -15.58
CA LEU A 278 -5.48 -21.29 -14.73
C LEU A 278 -4.36 -21.99 -15.52
N ASN A 279 -4.63 -22.42 -16.75
CA ASN A 279 -3.60 -23.04 -17.60
C ASN A 279 -2.45 -22.07 -17.92
N LYS A 280 -2.77 -20.78 -18.12
CA LYS A 280 -1.75 -19.73 -18.28
C LYS A 280 -0.94 -19.57 -17.00
N LEU A 281 -1.60 -19.50 -15.84
CA LEU A 281 -0.94 -19.40 -14.54
C LEU A 281 -0.03 -20.61 -14.26
N LYS A 282 -0.49 -21.82 -14.57
CA LYS A 282 0.27 -23.06 -14.37
C LYS A 282 1.58 -23.09 -15.14
N PHE A 283 1.60 -22.56 -16.36
CA PHE A 283 2.82 -22.46 -17.17
C PHE A 283 3.84 -21.49 -16.55
N LEU A 284 3.37 -20.46 -15.86
CA LEU A 284 4.20 -19.41 -15.24
C LEU A 284 4.54 -19.68 -13.76
N ALA A 285 3.88 -20.65 -13.13
CA ALA A 285 4.08 -20.96 -11.71
C ALA A 285 5.40 -21.71 -11.47
N ASP A 286 6.44 -20.96 -11.18
CA ASP A 286 7.80 -21.46 -10.93
C ASP A 286 8.08 -21.78 -9.46
N ASP A 287 7.41 -21.08 -8.53
CA ASP A 287 7.58 -21.27 -7.10
C ASP A 287 6.60 -22.28 -6.47
N ARG A 288 7.02 -22.86 -5.33
CA ARG A 288 6.27 -23.93 -4.64
C ARG A 288 4.94 -23.45 -4.07
N ASP A 289 4.82 -22.18 -3.68
CA ASP A 289 3.58 -21.62 -3.14
C ASP A 289 2.55 -21.42 -4.26
N MET A 290 2.94 -20.80 -5.37
CA MET A 290 2.06 -20.63 -6.53
C MET A 290 1.60 -21.98 -7.10
N GLN A 291 2.49 -22.98 -7.18
CA GLN A 291 2.12 -24.33 -7.61
C GLN A 291 1.10 -25.01 -6.69
N GLN A 292 1.13 -24.73 -5.38
CA GLN A 292 0.11 -25.24 -4.45
C GLN A 292 -1.25 -24.58 -4.70
N LYS A 293 -1.26 -23.26 -4.92
CA LYS A 293 -2.48 -22.50 -5.25
C LYS A 293 -3.10 -22.98 -6.56
N VAL A 294 -2.29 -23.23 -7.58
CA VAL A 294 -2.73 -23.80 -8.86
C VAL A 294 -3.41 -25.15 -8.63
N ARG A 295 -2.78 -26.09 -7.92
CA ARG A 295 -3.38 -27.41 -7.64
C ARG A 295 -4.69 -27.31 -6.86
N TYR A 296 -4.78 -26.40 -5.90
CA TYR A 296 -6.01 -26.16 -5.16
C TYR A 296 -7.14 -25.67 -6.10
N LEU A 297 -6.84 -24.69 -6.95
CA LEU A 297 -7.81 -24.13 -7.91
C LEU A 297 -8.21 -25.16 -8.98
N GLU A 298 -7.28 -25.99 -9.45
CA GLU A 298 -7.59 -27.13 -10.34
C GLU A 298 -8.65 -28.04 -9.72
N GLY A 299 -8.48 -28.39 -8.45
CA GLY A 299 -9.47 -29.16 -7.69
C GLY A 299 -10.84 -28.48 -7.62
N GLN A 300 -10.87 -27.19 -7.26
CA GLN A 300 -12.13 -26.42 -7.17
C GLN A 300 -12.84 -26.31 -8.52
N ILE A 301 -12.11 -25.99 -9.59
CA ILE A 301 -12.65 -25.83 -10.93
C ILE A 301 -13.19 -27.16 -11.48
N SER A 302 -12.55 -28.28 -11.17
CA SER A 302 -13.02 -29.61 -11.59
C SER A 302 -14.41 -29.96 -11.04
N GLN A 303 -14.79 -29.40 -9.89
CA GLN A 303 -16.07 -29.63 -9.24
C GLN A 303 -17.18 -28.69 -9.75
N LEU A 304 -16.85 -27.69 -10.55
CA LEU A 304 -17.84 -26.82 -11.18
C LEU A 304 -18.64 -27.62 -12.21
N LYS A 305 -19.95 -27.36 -12.25
CA LYS A 305 -20.83 -27.86 -13.30
C LYS A 305 -20.48 -27.15 -14.61
N ASP A 306 -20.54 -27.92 -15.70
CA ASP A 306 -20.41 -27.41 -17.06
C ASP A 306 -21.63 -26.56 -17.44
#